data_AF-M0D469-F1
#
_entry.id   AF-M0D469-F1
#
_cell.length_a   1.000
_cell.length_b   1.000
_cell.length_c   1.000
_cell.angle_alpha   90.00
_cell.angle_beta   90.00
_cell.angle_gamma   90.00
#
_symmetry.space_group_name_H-M   'P 1'
#
loop_
_entity.id
_entity.type
_entity.pdbx_description
1 polymer ?
#
loop_
_entity_poly.entity_id
_entity_poly.type
_entity_poly.pdbx_seq_one_letter_code
_entity_poly.pdbx_strand_id
1 'polypeptide(L)'
;MRTADVDADAEAGNAGEPGARPHRVLDPMGATGRMTVETPEGDERTVVGCLDGLVAGRLDGTAPGSTVRMELSPAADGEGYVAARVLTGGLPAL
;
A
#
# COMPACT_ATOMS: atom_id res chain seq x y z
N MET A 1 4.56 24.03 -35.32
CA MET A 1 4.53 24.47 -33.91
C MET A 1 4.03 23.30 -33.08
N ARG A 2 4.70 23.04 -31.97
CA ARG A 2 4.59 21.89 -31.08
C ARG A 2 3.55 22.19 -30.01
N THR A 3 2.65 21.25 -29.77
CA THR A 3 2.06 21.02 -28.45
C THR A 3 1.58 19.57 -28.43
N ALA A 4 2.40 18.73 -27.81
CA ALA A 4 1.95 17.44 -27.32
C ALA A 4 1.01 17.75 -26.15
N ASP A 5 -0.28 17.60 -26.38
CA ASP A 5 -1.26 17.53 -25.31
C ASP A 5 -1.21 16.09 -24.81
N VAL A 6 -0.26 15.84 -23.90
CA VAL A 6 -0.28 14.64 -23.06
C VAL A 6 -1.37 14.94 -22.04
N ASP A 7 -2.59 14.55 -22.40
CA ASP A 7 -3.69 14.39 -21.47
C ASP A 7 -3.26 13.27 -20.51
N ALA A 8 -2.59 13.67 -19.44
CA ALA A 8 -2.22 12.80 -18.34
C ALA A 8 -3.51 12.55 -17.55
N ASP A 9 -4.36 11.68 -18.10
CA ASP A 9 -5.39 10.96 -17.35
C ASP A 9 -4.68 9.97 -16.44
N ALA A 10 -4.02 10.51 -15.41
CA ALA A 10 -3.59 9.76 -14.25
C ALA A 10 -4.79 9.69 -13.29
N GLU A 11 -5.91 9.14 -13.77
CA GLU A 11 -6.96 8.57 -12.92
C GLU A 11 -6.39 7.28 -12.31
N ALA A 12 -5.39 7.43 -11.46
CA ALA A 12 -4.74 6.34 -10.75
C ALA A 12 -5.66 5.83 -9.62
N GLY A 13 -6.78 5.22 -10.01
CA GLY A 13 -7.53 4.23 -9.24
C GLY A 13 -7.71 4.58 -7.77
N ASN A 14 -8.37 5.71 -7.46
CA ASN A 14 -8.74 6.03 -6.09
C ASN A 14 -10.11 5.43 -5.72
N ALA A 15 -10.25 4.12 -5.93
CA ALA A 15 -11.29 3.32 -5.31
C ALA A 15 -10.55 2.29 -4.45
N GLY A 16 -10.60 2.45 -3.13
CA GLY A 16 -10.23 1.38 -2.23
C GLY A 16 -11.10 0.17 -2.56
N GLU A 17 -10.59 -0.72 -3.40
CA GLU A 17 -11.30 -1.93 -3.78
C GLU A 17 -11.60 -2.73 -2.50
N PRO A 18 -12.85 -3.14 -2.27
CA PRO A 18 -13.18 -3.92 -1.08
C PRO A 18 -12.47 -5.28 -1.16
N GLY A 19 -11.56 -5.54 -0.21
CA GLY A 19 -10.85 -6.79 -0.06
C GLY A 19 -9.33 -6.64 0.02
N ALA A 20 -8.71 -7.41 0.91
CA ALA A 20 -7.26 -7.47 1.06
C ALA A 20 -6.57 -8.02 -0.21
N ARG A 21 -5.73 -7.19 -0.84
CA ARG A 21 -4.92 -7.52 -2.02
C ARG A 21 -3.48 -7.84 -1.63
N PRO A 22 -2.73 -8.63 -2.40
CA PRO A 22 -1.31 -8.83 -2.14
C PRO A 22 -0.53 -7.58 -2.52
N HIS A 23 0.33 -7.11 -1.61
CA HIS A 23 1.23 -5.99 -1.82
C HIS A 23 2.65 -6.42 -1.46
N ARG A 24 3.63 -6.04 -2.27
CA ARG A 24 5.03 -6.31 -1.98
C ARG A 24 5.60 -5.15 -1.17
N VAL A 25 6.26 -5.45 -0.05
CA VAL A 25 6.90 -4.43 0.77
C VAL A 25 8.19 -3.98 0.08
N LEU A 26 8.26 -2.70 -0.29
CA LEU A 26 9.48 -2.09 -0.83
C LEU A 26 10.30 -1.49 0.31
N ASP A 27 9.64 -0.68 1.13
CA ASP A 27 10.19 -0.09 2.35
C ASP A 27 9.33 -0.54 3.54
N PRO A 28 9.88 -1.33 4.47
CA PRO A 28 9.12 -1.86 5.59
C PRO A 28 8.70 -0.75 6.56
N MET A 29 7.77 -1.08 7.46
CA MET A 29 7.31 -0.12 8.45
C MET A 29 8.47 0.29 9.37
N GLY A 30 8.98 1.50 9.15
CA GLY A 30 10.12 2.05 9.87
C GLY A 30 9.71 2.83 11.13
N ALA A 31 10.69 3.48 11.77
CA ALA A 31 10.48 4.30 12.97
C ALA A 31 9.51 5.49 12.73
N THR A 32 9.29 5.88 11.48
CA THR A 32 8.35 6.93 11.07
C THR A 32 6.89 6.47 11.08
N GLY A 33 6.64 5.16 11.22
CA GLY A 33 5.30 4.59 11.05
C GLY A 33 4.78 4.70 9.61
N ARG A 34 5.68 4.85 8.63
CA ARG A 34 5.36 4.80 7.20
C ARG A 34 5.96 3.54 6.57
N MET A 35 5.29 3.01 5.58
CA MET A 35 5.67 1.83 4.81
C MET A 35 5.37 2.09 3.33
N THR A 36 6.26 1.68 2.43
CA THR A 36 6.02 1.75 0.99
C THR A 36 5.78 0.35 0.45
N VAL A 37 4.70 0.19 -0.29
CA VAL A 37 4.34 -1.08 -0.91
C VAL A 37 4.07 -0.94 -2.40
N GLU A 38 4.37 -1.98 -3.14
CA GLU A 38 4.05 -2.13 -4.56
C GLU A 38 2.74 -2.93 -4.70
N THR A 39 1.80 -2.44 -5.50
CA THR A 39 0.59 -3.16 -5.91
C THR A 39 0.96 -4.30 -6.87
N PRO A 40 0.08 -5.30 -7.10
CA PRO A 40 0.37 -6.34 -8.08
C PRO A 40 0.45 -5.80 -9.52
N GLU A 41 -0.02 -4.58 -9.76
CA GLU A 41 0.05 -3.86 -11.03
C GLU A 41 1.40 -3.13 -11.21
N GLY A 42 2.20 -3.01 -10.15
CA GLY A 42 3.50 -2.33 -10.15
C GLY A 42 3.47 -0.88 -9.65
N ASP A 43 2.34 -0.41 -9.11
CA ASP A 43 2.22 0.94 -8.56
C ASP A 43 2.73 1.02 -7.12
N GLU A 44 3.48 2.08 -6.81
CA GLU A 44 3.93 2.35 -5.45
C GLU A 44 2.85 3.10 -4.66
N ARG A 45 2.55 2.58 -3.46
CA ARG A 45 1.60 3.17 -2.51
C ARG A 45 2.28 3.38 -1.17
N THR A 46 2.10 4.58 -0.61
CA THR A 46 2.60 4.91 0.73
C THR A 46 1.53 4.64 1.77
N VAL A 47 1.81 3.70 2.67
CA VAL A 47 1.02 3.43 3.86
C VAL A 47 1.53 4.34 4.98
N VAL A 48 0.68 5.27 5.42
CA VAL A 48 1.01 6.29 6.42
C VAL A 48 0.57 5.91 7.83
N GLY A 49 -0.09 4.76 7.99
CA GLY A 49 -0.54 4.27 9.29
C GLY A 49 -1.37 3.00 9.20
N CYS A 50 -1.84 2.56 10.36
CA CYS A 50 -2.70 1.37 10.52
C CYS A 50 -4.01 1.80 11.18
N LEU A 51 -5.11 1.14 10.82
CA LEU A 51 -6.43 1.42 11.40
C LEU A 51 -6.49 1.09 12.89
N ASP A 52 -5.78 0.04 13.32
CA ASP A 52 -5.74 -0.43 14.71
C ASP A 52 -4.38 -1.08 15.04
N GLY A 53 -4.07 -1.19 16.33
CA GLY A 53 -2.84 -1.81 16.85
C GLY A 53 -2.65 -3.28 16.44
N LEU A 54 -3.73 -4.04 16.19
CA LEU A 54 -3.63 -5.40 15.68
C LEU A 54 -3.07 -5.44 14.25
N VAL A 55 -3.41 -4.44 13.42
CA VAL A 55 -2.87 -4.32 12.06
C VAL A 55 -1.40 -3.90 12.13
N ALA A 56 -1.08 -2.92 12.99
CA ALA A 56 0.30 -2.49 13.21
C ALA A 56 1.19 -3.66 13.66
N GLY A 57 0.75 -4.45 14.64
CA GLY A 57 1.50 -5.62 15.11
C GLY A 57 1.64 -6.75 14.08
N ARG A 58 0.81 -6.79 13.03
CA ARG A 58 0.97 -7.73 11.91
C ARG A 58 1.96 -7.25 10.86
N LEU A 59 2.11 -5.93 10.71
CA LEU A 59 3.06 -5.32 9.79
C LEU A 59 4.45 -5.15 10.43
N ASP A 60 4.50 -5.07 11.76
CA ASP A 60 5.72 -5.07 12.55
C ASP A 60 6.61 -6.26 12.19
N GLY A 61 7.89 -5.99 11.92
CA GLY A 61 8.86 -7.00 11.52
C GLY A 61 8.71 -7.55 10.09
N THR A 62 7.83 -6.99 9.25
CA THR A 62 7.76 -7.38 7.84
C THR A 62 9.05 -6.97 7.12
N ALA A 63 9.69 -7.92 6.43
CA ALA A 63 10.94 -7.66 5.71
C ALA A 63 10.69 -7.05 4.33
N PRO A 64 11.60 -6.20 3.82
CA PRO A 64 11.56 -5.75 2.43
C PRO A 64 11.58 -6.95 1.48
N GLY A 65 10.82 -6.85 0.40
CA GLY A 65 10.59 -7.91 -0.57
C GLY A 65 9.51 -8.93 -0.16
N SER A 66 8.99 -8.89 1.07
CA SER A 66 7.90 -9.76 1.50
C SER A 66 6.58 -9.36 0.86
N THR A 67 5.71 -10.34 0.59
CA THR A 67 4.36 -10.10 0.08
C THR A 67 3.36 -10.23 1.22
N VAL A 68 2.59 -9.17 1.47
CA VAL A 68 1.57 -9.10 2.51
C VAL A 68 0.21 -8.86 1.89
N ARG A 69 -0.83 -9.57 2.35
CA ARG A 69 -2.21 -9.27 1.94
C ARG A 69 -2.79 -8.21 2.84
N MET A 70 -3.00 -7.01 2.29
CA MET A 70 -3.56 -5.88 3.02
C MET A 70 -4.68 -5.20 2.24
N GLU A 71 -5.62 -4.64 2.99
CA GLU A 71 -6.64 -3.74 2.48
C GLU A 71 -6.21 -2.32 2.80
N LEU A 72 -6.13 -1.48 1.78
CA LEU A 72 -5.75 -0.07 1.89
C LEU A 72 -6.99 0.80 1.82
N SER A 73 -7.09 1.75 2.74
CA SER A 73 -8.10 2.80 2.72
C SER A 73 -7.41 4.15 2.59
N PRO A 74 -7.98 5.11 1.84
CA PRO A 74 -7.40 6.46 1.76
C PRO A 74 -7.31 7.09 3.14
N ALA A 75 -6.19 7.76 3.42
CA ALA A 75 -6.03 8.52 4.65
C ALA A 75 -7.00 9.72 4.69
N ALA A 76 -7.42 10.13 5.89
CA ALA A 76 -8.37 11.23 6.07
C ALA A 76 -7.86 12.58 5.51
N ASP A 77 -6.54 12.76 5.48
CA ASP A 77 -5.87 13.95 4.93
C ASP A 77 -5.71 13.89 3.39
N GLY A 78 -6.07 12.77 2.76
CA GLY A 78 -5.88 12.52 1.33
C GLY A 78 -4.45 12.14 0.94
N GLU A 79 -3.47 12.28 1.85
CA GLU A 79 -2.08 11.92 1.60
C GLU A 79 -1.78 10.48 2.05
N GLY A 80 -1.77 9.57 1.07
CA GLY A 80 -1.45 8.16 1.27
C GLY A 80 -2.60 7.29 1.78
N TYR A 81 -2.25 6.12 2.30
CA TYR A 81 -3.21 5.07 2.67
C TYR A 81 -3.00 4.58 4.10
N VAL A 82 -4.08 4.14 4.72
CA VAL A 82 -4.07 3.44 6.00
C VAL A 82 -4.34 1.97 5.73
N ALA A 83 -3.56 1.09 6.36
CA ALA A 83 -3.84 -0.34 6.35
C ALA A 83 -5.09 -0.61 7.21
N ALA A 84 -6.21 -0.91 6.56
CA ALA A 84 -7.48 -1.20 7.22
C ALA A 84 -7.52 -2.64 7.76
N ARG A 85 -6.92 -3.57 7.02
CA ARG A 85 -6.86 -4.98 7.39
C ARG A 85 -5.60 -5.63 6.84
N VAL A 86 -5.00 -6.52 7.63
CA VAL A 86 -3.90 -7.39 7.19
C VAL A 86 -4.27 -8.83 7.48
N LEU A 87 -4.21 -9.68 6.45
CA LEU A 87 -4.47 -11.11 6.59
C LEU A 87 -3.18 -11.84 6.93
N THR A 88 -3.21 -12.66 7.98
CA THR A 88 -2.07 -13.50 8.37
C THR A 88 -1.89 -14.61 7.35
N GLY A 89 -0.70 -14.71 6.77
CA GLY A 89 -0.37 -15.66 5.71
C GLY A 89 0.39 -14.95 4.60
N GLY A 90 1.70 -14.80 4.79
CA GLY A 90 2.58 -14.42 3.69
C GLY A 90 2.35 -15.40 2.55
N LEU A 91 2.06 -14.89 1.36
CA LEU A 91 2.12 -15.75 0.17
C LEU A 91 3.52 -16.36 0.13
N PRO A 92 3.66 -17.66 -0.20
CA PRO A 92 4.99 -18.22 -0.41
C PRO A 92 5.74 -17.33 -1.42
N ALA A 93 7.03 -17.09 -1.16
CA ALA A 93 7.86 -16.29 -2.06
C ALA A 93 7.75 -16.87 -3.49
N LEU A 94 7.44 -16.01 -4.46
CA LEU A 94 7.46 -16.35 -5.89
C LEU A 94 8.89 -16.65 -6.35
#